data_AF-A0A6B3I9S2-F1
#
_entry.id   AF-A0A6B3I9S2-F1
#
_cell.length_a   1.000
_cell.length_b   1.000
_cell.length_c   1.000
_cell.angle_alpha   90.00
_cell.angle_beta   90.00
_cell.angle_gamma   90.00
#
_symmetry.space_group_name_H-M   'P 1'
#
loop_
_entity.id
_entity.type
_entity.pdbx_description
1 polymer ?
#
loop_
_entity_poly.entity_id
_entity_poly.type
_entity_poly.pdbx_seq_one_letter_code
_entity_poly.pdbx_strand_id
1 'polypeptide(L)'
;EDAEGHLLRIAGGDARRALTALEAAAGAALATHEAEITLETVEATVDRAAVKYDRDGDQHYDVASALIKSIRGSDVDAALHYLA
;
A
#
# COMPACT_ATOMS: atom_id res chain seq x y z
N GLU A 1 12.97 3.03 -21.00
CA GLU A 1 12.13 3.90 -20.18
C GLU A 1 12.95 4.24 -18.93
N ASP A 2 12.87 5.45 -18.39
CA ASP A 2 13.60 5.83 -17.18
C ASP A 2 12.69 5.79 -15.94
N ALA A 3 13.29 5.84 -14.75
CA ALA A 3 12.57 5.72 -13.48
C ALA A 3 11.52 6.84 -13.30
N GLU A 4 11.84 8.07 -13.73
CA GLU A 4 10.95 9.22 -13.67
C GLU A 4 9.73 9.06 -14.59
N GLY A 5 9.94 8.68 -15.85
CA GLY A 5 8.87 8.43 -16.80
C GLY A 5 7.94 7.29 -16.34
N HIS A 6 8.50 6.24 -15.75
CA HIS A 6 7.74 5.14 -15.19
C HIS A 6 6.86 5.61 -14.01
N LEU A 7 7.41 6.37 -13.06
CA LEU A 7 6.66 6.96 -11.94
C LEU A 7 5.50 7.84 -12.42
N LEU A 8 5.74 8.71 -13.40
CA LEU A 8 4.71 9.60 -13.94
C LEU A 8 3.58 8.83 -14.64
N ARG A 9 3.91 7.74 -15.34
CA ARG A 9 2.93 6.88 -16.00
C ARG A 9 2.00 6.21 -14.98
N ILE A 10 2.54 5.71 -13.87
CA ILE A 10 1.76 5.09 -12.80
C ILE A 10 0.91 6.12 -12.06
N ALA A 11 1.45 7.32 -11.86
CA ALA A 11 0.72 8.41 -11.23
C ALA A 11 -0.52 8.84 -12.03
N GLY A 12 -0.48 8.72 -13.36
CA GLY A 12 -1.62 9.04 -14.23
C GLY A 12 -2.10 10.49 -14.09
N GLY A 13 -1.19 11.41 -13.73
CA GLY A 13 -1.50 12.81 -13.46
C GLY A 13 -1.95 13.13 -12.03
N ASP A 14 -2.09 12.16 -11.13
CA ASP A 14 -2.34 12.41 -9.70
C ASP A 14 -1.01 12.58 -8.94
N ALA A 15 -0.76 13.81 -8.48
CA ALA A 15 0.43 14.15 -7.72
C ALA A 15 0.57 13.38 -6.40
N ARG A 16 -0.55 13.00 -5.76
CA ARG A 16 -0.54 12.19 -4.54
C ARG A 16 0.00 10.81 -4.82
N ARG A 17 -0.47 10.17 -5.91
CA ARG A 17 0.02 8.85 -6.35
C ARG A 17 1.50 8.91 -6.72
N ALA A 18 1.93 9.97 -7.39
CA ALA A 18 3.35 10.19 -7.71
C ALA A 18 4.21 10.25 -6.44
N LEU A 19 3.79 11.03 -5.45
CA LEU A 19 4.52 11.16 -4.18
C LEU A 19 4.58 9.84 -3.41
N THR A 20 3.45 9.13 -3.29
CA THR A 20 3.40 7.83 -2.61
C THR A 20 4.29 6.79 -3.28
N ALA A 21 4.27 6.71 -4.61
CA ALA A 21 5.13 5.78 -5.35
C ALA A 21 6.61 6.13 -5.18
N LEU A 22 6.96 7.42 -5.22
CA LEU A 22 8.32 7.89 -4.99
C LEU A 22 8.82 7.57 -3.56
N GLU A 23 8.00 7.80 -2.53
CA GLU A 23 8.34 7.48 -1.15
C GLU A 23 8.56 5.97 -0.95
N ALA A 24 7.73 5.13 -1.59
CA ALA A 24 7.90 3.69 -1.55
C ALA A 24 9.22 3.27 -2.22
N ALA A 25 9.50 3.80 -3.42
CA ALA A 25 10.73 3.53 -4.16
C ALA A 25 11.98 3.99 -3.39
N ALA A 26 11.95 5.18 -2.78
CA ALA A 26 13.02 5.69 -1.94
C ALA A 26 13.26 4.79 -0.72
N GLY A 27 12.19 4.33 -0.06
CA GLY A 27 12.29 3.40 1.07
C GLY A 27 12.92 2.05 0.68
N ALA A 28 12.64 1.56 -0.53
CA ALA A 28 13.25 0.33 -1.03
C ALA A 28 14.73 0.51 -1.40
N ALA A 29 15.11 1.60 -2.07
CA ALA A 29 16.51 1.91 -2.38
C ALA A 29 17.35 2.02 -1.09
N LEU A 30 16.82 2.70 -0.07
CA LEU A 30 17.50 2.81 1.22
C LEU A 30 17.70 1.45 1.90
N ALA A 31 16.75 0.53 1.76
CA ALA A 31 16.86 -0.81 2.33
C ALA A 31 17.90 -1.69 1.61
N THR A 32 18.21 -1.41 0.34
CA THR A 32 19.25 -2.09 -0.44
C THR A 32 20.58 -1.33 -0.49
N HIS A 33 20.69 -0.21 0.24
CA HIS A 33 21.85 0.70 0.22
C HIS A 33 22.15 1.29 -1.16
N GLU A 34 21.14 1.43 -2.01
CA GLU A 34 21.24 2.14 -3.28
C GLU A 34 21.09 3.65 -3.07
N ALA A 35 21.96 4.43 -3.70
CA ALA A 35 21.93 5.90 -3.64
C ALA A 35 20.98 6.53 -4.65
N GLU A 36 20.61 5.79 -5.71
CA GLU A 36 19.73 6.24 -6.77
C GLU A 36 18.53 5.30 -6.89
N ILE A 37 17.35 5.87 -7.17
CA ILE A 37 16.15 5.10 -7.47
C ILE A 37 16.24 4.67 -8.93
N THR A 38 16.48 3.39 -9.15
CA THR A 38 16.53 2.80 -10.50
C THR A 38 15.14 2.43 -10.99
N LEU A 39 15.02 2.15 -12.28
CA LEU A 39 13.76 1.64 -12.85
C LEU A 39 13.33 0.34 -12.16
N GLU A 40 14.27 -0.57 -11.90
CA GLU A 40 13.99 -1.84 -11.20
C GLU A 40 13.48 -1.60 -9.77
N THR A 41 14.02 -0.59 -9.07
CA THR A 41 13.53 -0.20 -7.74
C THR A 41 12.08 0.28 -7.82
N VAL A 42 11.74 1.11 -8.82
CA VAL A 42 10.36 1.58 -9.01
C VAL A 42 9.43 0.42 -9.34
N GLU A 43 9.79 -0.45 -10.27
CA GLU A 43 8.96 -1.62 -10.63
C GLU A 43 8.69 -2.54 -9.44
N ALA A 44 9.72 -2.83 -8.62
CA ALA A 44 9.58 -3.64 -7.42
C ALA A 44 8.73 -3.01 -6.31
N THR A 45 8.56 -1.68 -6.33
CA THR A 45 7.81 -0.95 -5.30
C THR A 45 6.40 -0.61 -5.69
N VAL A 46 6.09 -0.55 -6.99
CA VAL A 46 4.75 -0.26 -7.49
C VAL A 46 3.76 -1.35 -7.11
N ASP A 47 4.16 -2.62 -7.16
CA ASP A 47 3.34 -3.72 -6.65
C ASP A 47 3.04 -3.56 -5.15
N ARG A 48 4.02 -3.13 -4.36
CA ARG A 48 3.85 -2.86 -2.92
C ARG A 48 3.01 -1.62 -2.65
N ALA A 49 3.15 -0.59 -3.46
CA ALA A 49 2.39 0.65 -3.35
C ALA A 49 0.93 0.45 -3.77
N ALA A 50 0.67 -0.35 -4.81
CA ALA A 50 -0.68 -0.76 -5.20
C ALA A 50 -1.35 -1.57 -4.07
N VAL A 51 -0.62 -2.51 -3.45
CA VAL A 51 -1.10 -3.22 -2.24
C VAL A 51 -1.31 -2.27 -1.04
N LYS A 52 -0.51 -1.22 -0.92
CA LYS A 52 -0.70 -0.16 0.10
C LYS A 52 -1.83 0.82 -0.24
N TYR A 53 -2.23 0.97 -1.50
CA TYR A 53 -3.28 1.89 -1.95
C TYR A 53 -4.65 1.19 -2.03
N ASP A 54 -4.68 -0.13 -2.28
CA ASP A 54 -5.82 -1.01 -1.92
C ASP A 54 -6.06 -1.04 -0.39
N ARG A 55 -5.14 -0.45 0.37
CA ARG A 55 -5.18 -0.32 1.82
C ARG A 55 -5.90 0.94 2.32
N ASP A 56 -6.25 1.89 1.45
CA ASP A 56 -6.82 3.19 1.84
C ASP A 56 -8.35 3.17 2.07
N GLY A 57 -8.80 2.32 2.99
CA GLY A 57 -9.92 2.69 3.86
C GLY A 57 -10.94 1.60 4.14
N ASP A 58 -11.63 1.13 3.10
CA ASP A 58 -12.89 0.38 3.30
C ASP A 58 -12.65 -1.01 3.86
N GLN A 59 -11.71 -1.81 3.34
CA GLN A 59 -11.49 -3.16 3.87
C GLN A 59 -11.01 -3.18 5.33
N HIS A 60 -10.17 -2.23 5.74
CA HIS A 60 -9.75 -2.12 7.14
C HIS A 60 -10.89 -1.67 8.04
N TYR A 61 -11.71 -0.72 7.60
CA TYR A 61 -12.89 -0.30 8.36
C TYR A 61 -13.96 -1.39 8.41
N ASP A 62 -14.11 -2.17 7.34
CA ASP A 62 -15.06 -3.28 7.27
C ASP A 62 -14.64 -4.38 8.23
N VAL A 63 -13.37 -4.81 8.21
CA VAL A 63 -12.84 -5.81 9.15
C VAL A 63 -12.86 -5.29 10.59
N ALA A 64 -12.39 -4.07 10.85
CA ALA A 64 -12.37 -3.50 12.20
C ALA A 64 -13.79 -3.27 12.74
N SER A 65 -14.72 -2.77 11.92
CA SER A 65 -16.10 -2.56 12.34
C SER A 65 -16.87 -3.87 12.46
N ALA A 66 -16.58 -4.89 11.64
CA ALA A 66 -17.13 -6.23 11.76
C ALA A 66 -16.64 -6.91 13.05
N LEU A 67 -15.37 -6.76 13.41
CA LEU A 67 -14.81 -7.21 14.69
C LEU A 67 -15.48 -6.50 15.89
N ILE A 68 -15.65 -5.19 15.83
CA ILE A 68 -16.33 -4.43 16.90
C ILE A 68 -17.81 -4.84 17.02
N LYS A 69 -18.49 -5.08 15.89
CA LYS A 69 -19.89 -5.52 15.86
C LYS A 69 -20.04 -6.95 16.36
N SER A 70 -19.13 -7.87 16.02
CA SER A 70 -19.18 -9.26 16.51
C SER A 70 -18.95 -9.34 18.01
N ILE A 71 -17.98 -8.58 18.55
CA ILE A 71 -17.77 -8.46 20.00
C ILE A 71 -19.02 -7.88 20.68
N ARG A 72 -19.60 -6.80 20.13
CA ARG A 72 -20.85 -6.19 20.66
C ARG A 72 -22.03 -7.17 20.61
N GLY A 73 -22.10 -7.98 19.56
CA GLY A 73 -23.12 -9.01 19.35
C GLY A 73 -22.86 -10.30 20.14
N SER A 74 -21.74 -10.42 20.84
CA SER A 74 -21.29 -11.65 21.51
C SER A 74 -21.16 -12.86 20.57
N ASP A 75 -20.84 -12.63 19.30
CA ASP A 75 -20.56 -13.66 18.31
C ASP A 75 -19.05 -13.97 18.31
N VAL A 76 -18.69 -15.04 19.04
CA VAL A 76 -17.30 -15.43 19.29
C VAL A 76 -16.63 -15.96 18.02
N ASP A 77 -17.34 -16.73 17.21
CA ASP A 77 -16.80 -17.33 15.99
C ASP A 77 -16.49 -16.24 14.96
N ALA A 78 -17.40 -15.28 14.78
CA ALA A 78 -17.15 -14.13 13.93
C ALA A 78 -16.02 -13.24 14.46
N ALA A 79 -15.92 -13.04 15.78
CA ALA A 79 -14.82 -12.27 16.39
C ALA A 79 -13.45 -12.93 16.13
N LEU A 80 -13.35 -14.26 16.24
CA LEU A 80 -12.13 -14.98 15.91
C LEU A 80 -11.83 -14.93 14.40
N HIS A 81 -12.86 -15.00 13.55
CA HIS A 81 -12.71 -14.91 12.11
C HIS A 81 -12.15 -13.56 11.63
N TYR A 82 -12.64 -12.45 12.19
CA TYR A 82 -12.16 -11.11 11.83
C TYR A 82 -10.87 -10.69 12.56
N LEU A 83 -10.39 -11.50 13.51
CA LEU A 83 -9.12 -11.30 14.20
C LEU A 83 -7.93 -11.99 13.50
N ALA A 84 -8.19 -13.10 12.81
CA ALA A 84 -7.20 -13.94 12.13
C ALA A 84 -6.71 -13.32 10.81
#